data_AF-A0A3B0ZU98-F1
#
_entry.id   AF-A0A3B0ZU98-F1
#
_cell.length_a   1.000
_cell.length_b   1.000
_cell.length_c   1.000
_cell.angle_alpha   90.00
_cell.angle_beta   90.00
_cell.angle_gamma   90.00
#
_symmetry.space_group_name_H-M   'P 1'
#
loop_
_entity.id
_entity.type
_entity.pdbx_description
1 polymer ?
#
loop_
_entity_poly.entity_id
_entity_poly.type
_entity_poly.pdbx_seq_one_letter_code
_entity_poly.pdbx_strand_id
1 'polypeptide(L)'
;MDNTTLKIRKEIGLNTLQLRLKREQIYRRKVPHSRVFPQAKGRILAPASDGIRTSNFLKFVELYFSKKIDNTIPDPEFNIYPSATKMAEGSDGYKAFKRFAKTDYGSSVIKEMINNPKKYKGFDIKQGAQKWASAGYRFVVLPKKFPARTRFKTSGQRIYDLAIIYHEFAHTMVFQSKSSKGIKVNIKGERMAVMKFENPVRMRKGYEPRYSYTKEKPLETINIITGEKKQGIWVVSESDPTKLVKPNDKDALK
;
A
#
# COMPACT_ATOMS: atom_id res chain seq x y z
N MET A 1 10.67 -30.04 -25.45
CA MET A 1 11.10 -29.57 -24.11
C MET A 1 11.44 -30.80 -23.30
N ASP A 2 12.65 -30.88 -22.78
CA ASP A 2 13.13 -32.03 -21.99
C ASP A 2 12.46 -32.03 -20.60
N ASN A 3 11.98 -33.20 -20.17
CA ASN A 3 11.38 -33.44 -18.85
C ASN A 3 12.29 -33.02 -17.69
N THR A 4 13.60 -33.06 -17.89
CA THR A 4 14.61 -32.67 -16.90
C THR A 4 14.57 -31.17 -16.60
N THR A 5 14.45 -30.34 -17.65
CA THR A 5 14.34 -28.88 -17.52
C THR A 5 13.05 -28.46 -16.83
N LEU A 6 11.96 -29.19 -17.07
CA LEU A 6 10.65 -28.93 -16.46
C LEU A 6 10.66 -29.25 -14.94
N LYS A 7 11.42 -30.27 -14.54
CA LYS A 7 11.56 -30.70 -13.14
C LYS A 7 12.37 -29.69 -12.33
N ILE A 8 13.49 -29.21 -12.89
CA ILE A 8 14.35 -28.18 -12.30
C ILE A 8 13.59 -26.86 -12.11
N ARG A 9 12.82 -26.42 -13.12
CA ARG A 9 12.00 -25.19 -12.99
C ARG A 9 10.92 -25.31 -11.91
N LYS A 10 10.31 -26.48 -11.77
CA LYS A 10 9.33 -26.74 -10.68
C LYS A 10 9.99 -26.70 -9.31
N GLU A 11 11.19 -27.26 -9.15
CA GLU A 11 11.95 -27.22 -7.89
C GLU A 11 12.40 -25.80 -7.51
N ILE A 12 12.88 -25.01 -8.47
CA ILE A 12 13.28 -23.61 -8.25
C ILE A 12 12.06 -22.77 -7.83
N GLY A 13 10.93 -22.91 -8.54
CA GLY A 13 9.67 -22.26 -8.18
C GLY A 13 9.14 -22.67 -6.80
N LEU A 14 9.27 -23.96 -6.45
CA LEU A 14 8.92 -24.45 -5.10
C LEU A 14 9.81 -23.82 -4.02
N ASN A 15 11.11 -23.72 -4.27
CA ASN A 15 12.07 -23.11 -3.35
C ASN A 15 11.83 -21.61 -3.16
N THR A 16 11.48 -20.88 -4.24
CA THR A 16 11.15 -19.45 -4.14
C THR A 16 9.85 -19.24 -3.34
N LEU A 17 8.86 -20.10 -3.53
CA LEU A 17 7.61 -20.09 -2.77
C LEU A 17 7.86 -20.42 -1.29
N GLN A 18 8.66 -21.45 -0.98
CA GLN A 18 9.03 -21.81 0.39
C GLN A 18 9.79 -20.68 1.10
N LEU A 19 10.74 -20.02 0.43
CA LEU A 19 11.45 -18.86 0.97
C LEU A 19 10.51 -17.68 1.23
N ARG A 20 9.57 -17.40 0.31
CA ARG A 20 8.53 -16.38 0.51
C ARG A 20 7.66 -16.70 1.71
N LEU A 21 7.19 -17.94 1.83
CA LEU A 21 6.36 -18.40 2.95
C LEU A 21 7.12 -18.36 4.28
N LYS A 22 8.41 -18.73 4.30
CA LYS A 22 9.26 -18.67 5.49
C LYS A 22 9.53 -17.22 5.92
N ARG A 23 9.80 -16.31 4.97
CA ARG A 23 9.93 -14.86 5.23
C ARG A 23 8.64 -14.28 5.79
N GLU A 24 7.51 -14.64 5.18
CA GLU A 24 6.20 -14.25 5.66
C GLU A 24 6.00 -14.75 7.10
N GLN A 25 6.21 -16.04 7.38
CA GLN A 25 6.11 -16.63 8.72
C GLN A 25 7.01 -15.94 9.76
N ILE A 26 8.29 -15.70 9.45
CA ILE A 26 9.22 -15.00 10.36
C ILE A 26 8.70 -13.58 10.65
N TYR A 27 8.20 -12.87 9.63
CA TYR A 27 7.58 -11.57 9.85
C TYR A 27 6.30 -11.66 10.68
N ARG A 28 5.39 -12.62 10.41
CA ARG A 28 4.17 -12.85 11.20
C ARG A 28 4.48 -13.16 12.68
N ARG A 29 5.65 -13.74 12.96
CA ARG A 29 6.14 -14.02 14.31
C ARG A 29 6.75 -12.77 14.98
N LYS A 30 7.48 -11.94 14.24
CA LYS A 30 8.19 -10.75 14.76
C LYS A 30 7.32 -9.51 14.87
N VAL A 31 6.39 -9.35 13.94
CA VAL A 31 5.33 -8.36 14.00
C VAL A 31 4.13 -9.13 14.49
N PRO A 32 3.72 -8.98 15.77
CA PRO A 32 2.55 -9.68 16.27
C PRO A 32 1.42 -9.37 15.31
N HIS A 33 1.00 -10.40 14.57
CA HIS A 33 -0.28 -10.41 13.89
C HIS A 33 -1.37 -10.45 14.97
N SER A 34 -1.45 -9.42 15.81
CA SER A 34 -2.76 -8.82 15.96
C SER A 34 -3.16 -8.53 14.52
N ARG A 35 -4.03 -9.41 14.00
CA ARG A 35 -4.85 -9.27 12.79
C ARG A 35 -4.57 -7.90 12.16
N VAL A 36 -4.00 -7.87 10.95
CA VAL A 36 -3.46 -6.61 10.35
C VAL A 36 -4.52 -5.50 10.25
N PHE A 37 -5.78 -5.84 10.45
CA PHE A 37 -6.75 -4.95 11.07
C PHE A 37 -7.10 -5.47 12.45
N PRO A 38 -7.04 -4.67 13.54
CA PRO A 38 -7.90 -4.95 14.68
C PRO A 38 -9.23 -5.22 14.01
N GLN A 39 -9.70 -6.45 14.10
CA GLN A 39 -11.05 -6.77 13.71
C GLN A 39 -11.87 -5.61 14.23
N ALA A 40 -12.69 -5.00 13.39
CA ALA A 40 -13.67 -4.05 13.87
C ALA A 40 -14.44 -4.78 14.99
N LYS A 41 -13.98 -4.61 16.22
CA LYS A 41 -14.42 -5.31 17.44
C LYS A 41 -14.56 -6.84 17.31
N GLY A 42 -13.49 -7.60 17.07
CA GLY A 42 -13.60 -9.07 17.22
C GLY A 42 -14.16 -9.85 16.00
N ARG A 43 -14.70 -9.17 14.98
CA ARG A 43 -15.38 -9.81 13.84
C ARG A 43 -14.44 -10.23 12.71
N ILE A 44 -14.56 -11.47 12.26
CA ILE A 44 -14.04 -11.92 10.96
C ILE A 44 -14.85 -11.19 9.89
N LEU A 45 -14.20 -10.34 9.10
CA LEU A 45 -14.86 -9.67 7.98
C LEU A 45 -14.98 -10.69 6.84
N ALA A 46 -16.15 -11.31 6.71
CA ALA A 46 -16.45 -12.05 5.49
C ALA A 46 -16.36 -11.07 4.30
N PRO A 47 -15.62 -11.42 3.24
CA PRO A 47 -15.50 -10.56 2.08
C PRO A 47 -16.89 -10.30 1.49
N ALA A 48 -17.29 -9.03 1.36
CA ALA A 48 -18.49 -8.68 0.60
C ALA A 48 -18.38 -9.23 -0.83
N SER A 49 -19.49 -9.65 -1.43
CA SER A 49 -19.48 -10.11 -2.82
C SER A 49 -19.00 -9.02 -3.78
N ASP A 50 -18.48 -9.42 -4.94
CA ASP A 50 -17.91 -8.47 -5.91
C ASP A 50 -18.93 -7.43 -6.41
N GLY A 51 -20.21 -7.81 -6.51
CA GLY A 51 -21.30 -6.88 -6.83
C GLY A 51 -21.47 -5.81 -5.75
N ILE A 52 -21.47 -6.20 -4.47
CA ILE A 52 -21.56 -5.27 -3.34
C ILE A 52 -20.33 -4.35 -3.28
N ARG A 53 -19.13 -4.90 -3.49
CA ARG A 53 -17.88 -4.12 -3.52
C ARG A 53 -17.92 -3.05 -4.61
N THR A 54 -18.41 -3.41 -5.79
CA THR A 54 -18.53 -2.49 -6.92
C THR A 54 -19.56 -1.40 -6.63
N SER A 55 -20.75 -1.77 -6.15
CA SER A 55 -21.79 -0.80 -5.77
C SER A 55 -21.30 0.17 -4.68
N ASN A 56 -20.64 -0.35 -3.64
CA ASN A 56 -20.08 0.48 -2.59
C ASN A 56 -18.97 1.40 -3.13
N PHE A 57 -18.12 0.91 -4.03
CA PHE A 57 -17.10 1.77 -4.65
C PHE A 57 -17.71 2.93 -5.44
N LEU A 58 -18.80 2.70 -6.19
CA LEU A 58 -19.47 3.77 -6.93
C LEU A 58 -20.09 4.82 -5.98
N LYS A 59 -20.76 4.39 -4.91
CA LYS A 59 -21.28 5.28 -3.87
C LYS A 59 -20.16 6.07 -3.18
N PHE A 60 -19.04 5.40 -2.92
CA PHE A 60 -17.85 6.02 -2.34
C PHE A 60 -17.26 7.11 -3.24
N VAL A 61 -17.17 6.84 -4.55
CA VAL A 61 -16.74 7.83 -5.55
C VAL A 61 -17.71 9.02 -5.57
N GLU A 62 -19.01 8.78 -5.55
CA GLU A 62 -20.00 9.85 -5.55
C GLU A 62 -19.88 10.77 -4.32
N LEU A 63 -19.64 10.19 -3.14
CA LEU A 63 -19.55 10.92 -1.88
C LEU A 63 -18.22 11.66 -1.71
N TYR A 64 -17.10 11.04 -2.10
CA TYR A 64 -15.77 11.50 -1.69
C TYR A 64 -14.83 11.87 -2.82
N PHE A 65 -15.17 11.62 -4.10
CA PHE A 65 -14.36 12.09 -5.23
C PHE A 65 -15.00 13.38 -5.74
N SER A 66 -14.60 14.51 -5.14
CA SER A 66 -15.30 15.79 -5.23
C SER A 66 -15.81 16.21 -6.60
N LYS A 67 -17.00 16.86 -6.60
CA LYS A 67 -17.52 17.69 -7.70
C LYS A 67 -17.37 19.21 -7.45
N LYS A 68 -17.11 19.70 -6.23
CA LYS A 68 -16.81 21.12 -5.89
C LYS A 68 -16.05 21.20 -4.55
N ILE A 69 -15.12 22.13 -4.42
CA ILE A 69 -14.43 22.41 -3.15
C ILE A 69 -15.38 23.24 -2.29
N ASP A 70 -15.70 22.77 -1.09
CA ASP A 70 -16.40 23.57 -0.10
C ASP A 70 -15.39 24.51 0.61
N ASN A 71 -15.16 25.67 0.00
CA ASN A 71 -14.31 26.72 0.55
C ASN A 71 -14.93 27.38 1.81
N THR A 72 -16.16 27.02 2.19
CA THR A 72 -16.82 27.59 3.39
C THR A 72 -16.37 26.90 4.68
N ILE A 73 -15.65 25.79 4.59
CA ILE A 73 -14.99 25.17 5.74
C ILE A 73 -13.57 25.75 5.83
N PRO A 74 -13.27 26.62 6.81
CA PRO A 74 -11.92 27.10 7.06
C PRO A 74 -11.12 25.97 7.71
N ASP A 75 -10.81 24.94 6.93
CA ASP A 75 -9.89 23.89 7.32
C ASP A 75 -8.50 24.25 6.79
N PRO A 76 -7.56 24.67 7.67
CA PRO A 76 -6.21 25.05 7.25
C PRO A 76 -5.46 23.90 6.56
N GLU A 77 -5.91 22.65 6.70
CA GLU A 77 -5.34 21.52 5.96
C GLU A 77 -5.77 21.48 4.48
N PHE A 78 -6.94 22.02 4.14
CA PHE A 78 -7.50 22.00 2.78
C PHE A 78 -6.84 23.02 1.85
N ASN A 79 -6.46 24.18 2.40
CA ASN A 79 -5.84 25.28 1.64
C ASN A 79 -4.37 25.00 1.25
N ILE A 80 -3.81 23.86 1.62
CA ILE A 80 -2.43 23.47 1.28
C ILE A 80 -2.33 22.99 -0.18
N TYR A 81 -3.45 22.60 -0.80
CA TYR A 81 -3.47 22.08 -2.18
C TYR A 81 -4.50 22.81 -3.07
N PRO A 82 -4.33 24.12 -3.31
CA PRO A 82 -5.29 24.94 -4.07
C PRO A 82 -5.45 24.49 -5.54
N SER A 83 -4.47 23.77 -6.09
CA SER A 83 -4.50 23.23 -7.45
C SER A 83 -5.03 21.78 -7.54
N ALA A 84 -5.48 21.20 -6.43
CA ALA A 84 -6.07 19.86 -6.42
C ALA A 84 -7.47 19.88 -7.05
N THR A 85 -7.69 18.98 -8.00
CA THR A 85 -8.91 18.83 -8.80
C THR A 85 -9.60 17.51 -8.49
N LYS A 86 -10.82 17.34 -8.99
CA LYS A 86 -11.55 16.08 -8.97
C LYS A 86 -10.68 14.95 -9.52
N MET A 87 -10.65 13.81 -8.82
CA MET A 87 -10.08 12.57 -9.35
C MET A 87 -10.84 12.13 -10.62
N ALA A 88 -10.18 12.18 -11.77
CA ALA A 88 -10.82 11.83 -13.04
C ALA A 88 -11.10 10.32 -13.12
N GLU A 89 -12.27 9.96 -13.65
CA GLU A 89 -12.57 8.56 -13.95
C GLU A 89 -11.57 8.03 -14.98
N GLY A 90 -11.05 6.82 -14.76
CA GLY A 90 -10.01 6.24 -15.61
C GLY A 90 -8.57 6.71 -15.33
N SER A 91 -8.36 7.71 -14.46
CA SER A 91 -7.02 8.07 -14.00
C SER A 91 -6.34 6.91 -13.26
N ASP A 92 -5.01 6.93 -13.18
CA ASP A 92 -4.28 5.86 -12.47
C ASP A 92 -4.62 5.83 -10.97
N GLY A 93 -4.87 6.99 -10.37
CA GLY A 93 -5.39 7.12 -9.01
C GLY A 93 -6.75 6.43 -8.87
N TYR A 94 -7.70 6.74 -9.76
CA TYR A 94 -9.03 6.10 -9.78
C TYR A 94 -8.91 4.56 -9.92
N LYS A 95 -8.08 4.08 -10.85
CA LYS A 95 -7.83 2.64 -11.05
C LYS A 95 -7.23 1.98 -9.80
N ALA A 96 -6.33 2.66 -9.12
CA ALA A 96 -5.73 2.16 -7.87
C ALA A 96 -6.76 2.09 -6.74
N PHE A 97 -7.65 3.07 -6.63
CA PHE A 97 -8.80 3.04 -5.72
C PHE A 97 -9.81 1.94 -6.04
N LYS A 98 -10.06 1.67 -7.33
CA LYS A 98 -10.88 0.54 -7.76
C LYS A 98 -10.26 -0.80 -7.34
N ARG A 99 -8.92 -0.94 -7.43
CA ARG A 99 -8.20 -2.11 -6.89
C ARG A 99 -8.28 -2.18 -5.36
N PHE A 100 -8.19 -1.04 -4.68
CA PHE A 100 -8.34 -0.94 -3.23
C PHE A 100 -9.71 -1.44 -2.77
N ALA A 101 -10.80 -1.03 -3.42
CA ALA A 101 -12.15 -1.48 -3.11
C ALA A 101 -12.36 -2.99 -3.25
N LYS A 102 -11.56 -3.67 -4.09
CA LYS A 102 -11.58 -5.14 -4.26
C LYS A 102 -10.82 -5.90 -3.17
N THR A 103 -10.15 -5.22 -2.26
CA THR A 103 -9.49 -5.86 -1.12
C THR A 103 -10.42 -5.90 0.08
N ASP A 104 -10.27 -6.88 0.96
CA ASP A 104 -11.13 -7.01 2.16
C ASP A 104 -11.06 -5.75 3.04
N TYR A 105 -9.84 -5.23 3.22
CA TYR A 105 -9.65 -3.98 3.96
C TYR A 105 -10.30 -2.79 3.26
N GLY A 106 -9.96 -2.55 1.98
CA GLY A 106 -10.47 -1.38 1.29
C GLY A 106 -11.99 -1.39 1.15
N SER A 107 -12.57 -2.58 0.95
CA SER A 107 -14.02 -2.79 1.02
C SER A 107 -14.61 -2.42 2.39
N SER A 108 -13.94 -2.81 3.49
CA SER A 108 -14.38 -2.49 4.85
C SER A 108 -14.32 -0.99 5.17
N VAL A 109 -13.24 -0.32 4.76
CA VAL A 109 -13.06 1.15 4.94
C VAL A 109 -14.12 1.90 4.16
N ILE A 110 -14.32 1.53 2.89
CA ILE A 110 -15.36 2.11 2.05
C ILE A 110 -16.73 1.94 2.68
N LYS A 111 -17.06 0.73 3.17
CA LYS A 111 -18.33 0.47 3.85
C LYS A 111 -18.49 1.29 5.13
N GLU A 112 -17.43 1.42 5.94
CA GLU A 112 -17.45 2.27 7.13
C GLU A 112 -17.76 3.72 6.76
N MET A 113 -17.06 4.27 5.76
CA MET A 113 -17.22 5.66 5.34
C MET A 113 -18.65 5.93 4.84
N ILE A 114 -19.17 5.06 3.97
CA ILE A 114 -20.56 5.15 3.47
C ILE A 114 -21.58 5.09 4.60
N ASN A 115 -21.38 4.20 5.59
CA ASN A 115 -22.33 4.02 6.69
C ASN A 115 -22.24 5.12 7.76
N ASN A 116 -21.17 5.94 7.76
CA ASN A 116 -20.93 6.97 8.77
C ASN A 116 -20.67 8.35 8.15
N PRO A 117 -21.55 8.89 7.29
CA PRO A 117 -21.29 10.11 6.53
C PRO A 117 -21.06 11.34 7.44
N LYS A 118 -21.67 11.37 8.63
CA LYS A 118 -21.45 12.44 9.63
C LYS A 118 -20.00 12.46 10.13
N LYS A 119 -19.38 11.29 10.35
CA LYS A 119 -17.98 11.16 10.81
C LYS A 119 -17.01 11.67 9.75
N TYR A 120 -17.32 11.40 8.48
CA TYR A 120 -16.49 11.75 7.32
C TYR A 120 -17.00 12.99 6.57
N LYS A 121 -17.79 13.85 7.23
CA LYS A 121 -18.29 15.08 6.62
C LYS A 121 -17.11 15.98 6.26
N GLY A 122 -17.07 16.43 5.00
CA GLY A 122 -15.98 17.24 4.46
C GLY A 122 -14.73 16.43 4.07
N PHE A 123 -14.78 15.10 4.12
CA PHE A 123 -13.70 14.27 3.61
C PHE A 123 -13.67 14.31 2.07
N ASP A 124 -12.48 14.41 1.45
CA ASP A 124 -12.37 14.49 0.00
C ASP A 124 -11.13 13.79 -0.57
N ILE A 125 -11.28 13.24 -1.78
CA ILE A 125 -10.24 12.52 -2.52
C ILE A 125 -10.03 13.23 -3.84
N LYS A 126 -8.82 13.74 -4.02
CA LYS A 126 -8.46 14.62 -5.12
C LYS A 126 -7.23 14.12 -5.86
N GLN A 127 -7.04 14.68 -7.05
CA GLN A 127 -5.79 14.60 -7.77
C GLN A 127 -5.14 15.99 -7.86
N GLY A 128 -3.85 16.11 -7.62
CA GLY A 128 -3.17 17.40 -7.61
C GLY A 128 -1.79 17.37 -8.28
N ALA A 129 -1.18 18.55 -8.36
CA ALA A 129 0.12 18.75 -8.99
C ALA A 129 1.32 18.34 -8.11
N GLN A 130 1.08 17.92 -6.87
CA GLN A 130 2.12 17.51 -5.96
C GLN A 130 2.86 16.26 -6.47
N LYS A 131 4.10 16.07 -6.01
CA LYS A 131 5.01 15.00 -6.47
C LYS A 131 4.78 13.65 -5.76
N TRP A 132 3.97 13.61 -4.71
CA TRP A 132 3.72 12.42 -3.88
C TRP A 132 2.26 12.38 -3.41
N ALA A 133 1.79 11.20 -3.01
CA ALA A 133 0.50 11.12 -2.33
C ALA A 133 0.61 11.79 -0.97
N SER A 134 -0.45 12.49 -0.57
CA SER A 134 -0.57 13.14 0.72
C SER A 134 -1.96 12.87 1.28
N ALA A 135 -2.05 12.63 2.57
CA ALA A 135 -3.32 12.54 3.27
C ALA A 135 -3.28 13.30 4.60
N GLY A 136 -4.45 13.78 4.99
CA GLY A 136 -4.71 14.37 6.29
C GLY A 136 -5.95 13.74 6.92
N TYR A 137 -6.52 14.42 7.91
CA TYR A 137 -7.71 13.90 8.58
C TYR A 137 -8.93 13.88 7.65
N ARG A 138 -9.03 14.87 6.75
CA ARG A 138 -10.18 15.07 5.87
C ARG A 138 -9.85 14.97 4.39
N PHE A 139 -8.67 14.52 4.01
CA PHE A 139 -8.39 14.43 2.58
C PHE A 139 -7.36 13.35 2.24
N VAL A 140 -7.43 12.93 0.98
CA VAL A 140 -6.34 12.24 0.28
C VAL A 140 -6.14 12.95 -1.05
N VAL A 141 -4.93 13.44 -1.32
CA VAL A 141 -4.56 13.98 -2.62
C VAL A 141 -3.50 13.07 -3.26
N LEU A 142 -3.85 12.47 -4.40
CA LEU A 142 -2.88 11.73 -5.22
C LEU A 142 -2.28 12.63 -6.31
N PRO A 143 -1.03 12.39 -6.75
CA PRO A 143 -0.47 13.08 -7.90
C PRO A 143 -1.26 12.72 -9.18
N LYS A 144 -1.36 13.66 -10.14
CA LYS A 144 -2.01 13.41 -11.46
C LYS A 144 -1.48 12.14 -12.14
N LYS A 145 -0.17 11.92 -12.10
CA LYS A 145 0.47 10.68 -12.51
C LYS A 145 0.72 9.85 -11.25
N PHE A 146 -0.05 8.78 -11.04
CA PHE A 146 0.04 7.95 -9.83
C PHE A 146 0.42 6.49 -10.15
N PRO A 147 1.45 5.93 -9.52
CA PRO A 147 2.41 6.62 -8.66
C PRO A 147 3.31 7.55 -9.48
N ALA A 148 3.67 8.71 -8.93
CA ALA A 148 4.48 9.71 -9.63
C ALA A 148 5.90 9.22 -9.92
N ARG A 149 6.35 8.19 -9.19
CA ARG A 149 7.65 7.54 -9.33
C ARG A 149 7.48 6.04 -9.19
N THR A 150 8.41 5.30 -9.75
CA THR A 150 8.47 3.83 -9.59
C THR A 150 9.25 3.39 -8.36
N ARG A 151 10.02 4.31 -7.74
CA ARG A 151 10.87 4.07 -6.56
C ARG A 151 10.81 5.23 -5.56
N PHE A 152 10.96 4.92 -4.28
CA PHE A 152 11.14 5.93 -3.23
C PHE A 152 12.52 6.59 -3.37
N LYS A 153 12.58 7.91 -3.20
CA LYS A 153 13.84 8.69 -3.36
C LYS A 153 14.90 8.27 -2.35
N THR A 154 14.50 8.13 -1.08
CA THR A 154 15.44 7.90 0.02
C THR A 154 15.95 6.47 0.08
N SER A 155 15.09 5.48 -0.18
CA SER A 155 15.42 4.07 0.00
C SER A 155 15.64 3.30 -1.30
N GLY A 156 15.31 3.87 -2.47
CA GLY A 156 15.38 3.18 -3.77
C GLY A 156 14.37 2.04 -3.95
N GLN A 157 13.56 1.77 -2.93
CA GLN A 157 12.59 0.67 -2.92
C GLN A 157 11.43 0.95 -3.87
N ARG A 158 10.95 -0.08 -4.56
CA ARG A 158 9.87 0.08 -5.55
C ARG A 158 8.57 0.52 -4.89
N ILE A 159 7.84 1.40 -5.56
CA ILE A 159 6.54 1.86 -5.10
C ILE A 159 5.48 0.86 -5.56
N TYR A 160 4.69 0.39 -4.61
CA TYR A 160 3.46 -0.34 -4.88
C TYR A 160 2.30 0.59 -4.58
N ASP A 161 1.62 1.02 -5.63
CA ASP A 161 0.54 2.02 -5.60
C ASP A 161 -0.56 1.69 -4.59
N LEU A 162 -0.98 0.43 -4.51
CA LEU A 162 -1.99 -0.01 -3.56
C LEU A 162 -1.50 0.11 -2.11
N ALA A 163 -0.22 -0.16 -1.84
CA ALA A 163 0.33 0.02 -0.51
C ALA A 163 0.36 1.50 -0.11
N ILE A 164 0.61 2.41 -1.06
CA ILE A 164 0.49 3.86 -0.81
C ILE A 164 -0.93 4.24 -0.46
N ILE A 165 -1.95 3.73 -1.18
CA ILE A 165 -3.35 4.00 -0.81
C ILE A 165 -3.65 3.52 0.61
N TYR A 166 -3.22 2.31 0.99
CA TYR A 166 -3.38 1.80 2.35
C TYR A 166 -2.72 2.71 3.39
N HIS A 167 -1.51 3.20 3.10
CA HIS A 167 -0.77 4.15 3.93
C HIS A 167 -1.55 5.46 4.10
N GLU A 168 -1.98 6.08 3.00
CA GLU A 168 -2.71 7.34 3.03
C GLU A 168 -4.04 7.22 3.80
N PHE A 169 -4.78 6.10 3.66
CA PHE A 169 -5.97 5.87 4.48
C PHE A 169 -5.67 5.66 5.95
N ALA A 170 -4.51 5.10 6.29
CA ALA A 170 -4.13 4.95 7.68
C ALA A 170 -4.05 6.32 8.37
N HIS A 171 -3.61 7.36 7.67
CA HIS A 171 -3.55 8.72 8.20
C HIS A 171 -4.92 9.25 8.62
N THR A 172 -5.97 8.91 7.86
CA THR A 172 -7.35 9.30 8.17
C THR A 172 -7.90 8.64 9.46
N MET A 173 -7.30 7.52 9.89
CA MET A 173 -7.73 6.77 11.07
C MET A 173 -6.79 6.92 12.27
N VAL A 174 -5.49 7.06 12.03
CA VAL A 174 -4.43 7.06 13.05
C VAL A 174 -4.14 8.48 13.54
N PHE A 175 -4.26 9.50 12.68
CA PHE A 175 -4.11 10.90 13.05
C PHE A 175 -5.46 11.53 13.38
N GLN A 176 -6.08 11.07 14.46
CA GLN A 176 -7.23 11.77 15.08
C GLN A 176 -6.80 12.91 16.02
N SER A 177 -5.49 13.20 16.14
CA SER A 177 -5.05 14.29 17.03
C SER A 177 -5.16 15.63 16.30
N LYS A 178 -6.16 16.44 16.70
CA LYS A 178 -6.30 17.86 16.37
C LYS A 178 -5.00 18.59 16.72
N SER A 179 -4.09 18.77 15.77
CA SER A 179 -3.02 19.75 15.91
C SER A 179 -3.59 21.10 15.47
N SER A 180 -3.88 21.96 16.43
CA SER A 180 -4.30 23.36 16.19
C SER A 180 -3.20 24.25 15.61
N LYS A 181 -2.00 23.71 15.35
CA LYS A 181 -0.83 24.45 14.83
C LYS A 181 -0.14 23.67 13.72
N GLY A 182 -0.77 23.63 12.55
CA GLY A 182 -0.20 23.05 11.35
C GLY A 182 0.01 21.54 11.42
N ILE A 183 0.05 20.90 10.26
CA ILE A 183 0.29 19.46 10.13
C ILE A 183 1.76 19.19 10.44
N LYS A 184 2.13 19.07 11.72
CA LYS A 184 3.36 18.35 12.06
C LYS A 184 3.08 16.87 11.80
N VAL A 185 3.57 16.40 10.66
CA VAL A 185 3.64 14.96 10.34
C VAL A 185 4.29 14.25 11.52
N ASN A 186 3.46 13.60 12.34
CA ASN A 186 3.94 12.94 13.54
C ASN A 186 4.60 11.62 13.10
N ILE A 187 5.93 11.59 13.22
CA ILE A 187 6.79 10.44 12.86
C ILE A 187 6.24 9.13 13.45
N LYS A 188 5.60 9.17 14.62
CA LYS A 188 4.97 7.98 15.24
C LYS A 188 3.81 7.44 14.41
N GLY A 189 2.95 8.30 13.86
CA GLY A 189 1.84 7.85 13.04
C GLY A 189 2.26 7.49 11.61
N GLU A 190 3.26 8.16 11.04
CA GLU A 190 3.92 7.72 9.80
C GLU A 190 4.47 6.31 9.94
N ARG A 191 5.21 6.06 11.03
CA ARG A 191 5.72 4.72 11.35
C ARG A 191 4.58 3.72 11.52
N MET A 192 3.47 4.11 12.14
CA MET A 192 2.32 3.22 12.31
C MET A 192 1.64 2.90 10.97
N ALA A 193 1.40 3.91 10.12
CA ALA A 193 0.87 3.75 8.77
C ALA A 193 1.74 2.79 7.95
N VAL A 194 3.05 2.98 7.99
CA VAL A 194 4.02 2.09 7.32
C VAL A 194 3.96 0.67 7.88
N MET A 195 4.07 0.50 9.20
CA MET A 195 4.22 -0.83 9.81
C MET A 195 2.93 -1.66 9.78
N LYS A 196 1.79 -1.03 10.02
CA LYS A 196 0.50 -1.73 10.14
C LYS A 196 -0.26 -1.82 8.83
N PHE A 197 -0.03 -0.91 7.87
CA PHE A 197 -0.86 -0.82 6.66
C PHE A 197 -0.03 -0.98 5.39
N GLU A 198 1.06 -0.21 5.21
CA GLU A 198 1.86 -0.24 3.99
C GLU A 198 2.63 -1.57 3.84
N ASN A 199 3.46 -1.92 4.84
CA ASN A 199 4.38 -3.06 4.79
C ASN A 199 3.69 -4.42 4.63
N PRO A 200 2.60 -4.72 5.34
CA PRO A 200 1.86 -5.97 5.13
C PRO A 200 1.37 -6.16 3.70
N VAL A 201 0.90 -5.08 3.06
CA VAL A 201 0.45 -5.10 1.66
C VAL A 201 1.62 -5.31 0.72
N ARG A 202 2.73 -4.59 0.94
CA ARG A 202 3.96 -4.72 0.14
C ARG A 202 4.45 -6.16 0.13
N MET A 203 4.62 -6.78 1.29
CA MET A 203 5.17 -8.14 1.38
C MET A 203 4.23 -9.19 0.80
N ARG A 204 2.91 -9.08 1.02
CA ARG A 204 1.93 -9.99 0.42
C ARG A 204 2.03 -9.98 -1.11
N LYS A 205 2.48 -8.87 -1.71
CA LYS A 205 2.66 -8.70 -3.15
C LYS A 205 4.12 -8.82 -3.62
N GLY A 206 5.03 -9.29 -2.76
CA GLY A 206 6.43 -9.53 -3.11
C GLY A 206 7.31 -8.28 -3.15
N TYR A 207 6.83 -7.15 -2.60
CA TYR A 207 7.62 -5.92 -2.47
C TYR A 207 8.34 -5.86 -1.12
N GLU A 208 9.52 -5.24 -1.12
CA GLU A 208 10.28 -4.96 0.11
C GLU A 208 9.47 -4.06 1.04
N PRO A 209 9.40 -4.33 2.36
CA PRO A 209 8.78 -3.41 3.30
C PRO A 209 9.55 -2.08 3.34
N ARG A 210 8.85 -0.96 3.48
CA ARG A 210 9.45 0.38 3.58
C ARG A 210 10.09 0.56 4.95
N TYR A 211 11.34 1.00 4.96
CA TYR A 211 12.12 1.17 6.19
C TYR A 211 12.38 2.62 6.60
N SER A 212 12.10 3.60 5.73
CA SER A 212 12.45 5.01 5.95
C SER A 212 11.87 5.63 7.23
N TYR A 213 10.85 5.00 7.84
CA TYR A 213 10.20 5.43 9.07
C TYR A 213 10.36 4.42 10.22
N THR A 214 11.24 3.44 10.03
CA THR A 214 11.49 2.35 10.97
C THR A 214 12.99 2.35 11.30
N LYS A 215 13.36 1.96 12.52
CA LYS A 215 14.78 1.66 12.84
C LYS A 215 15.23 0.33 12.20
N GLU A 216 14.40 -0.28 11.36
CA GLU A 216 14.66 -1.58 10.76
C GLU A 216 15.61 -1.42 9.57
N LYS A 217 16.57 -2.33 9.47
CA LYS A 217 17.50 -2.38 8.33
C LYS A 217 16.78 -2.97 7.11
N PRO A 218 17.23 -2.62 5.89
CA PRO A 218 16.83 -3.34 4.70
C PRO A 218 16.94 -4.86 4.91
N LEU A 219 15.96 -5.63 4.43
CA LEU A 219 16.06 -7.09 4.42
C LEU A 219 17.36 -7.50 3.74
N GLU A 220 18.00 -8.56 4.21
CA GLU A 220 19.15 -9.16 3.53
C GLU A 220 18.68 -10.44 2.84
N THR A 221 19.00 -10.57 1.55
CA THR A 221 18.89 -11.83 0.83
C THR A 221 20.24 -12.49 0.77
N ILE A 222 20.29 -13.76 1.17
CA ILE A 222 21.50 -14.58 1.12
C ILE A 222 21.26 -15.67 0.09
N ASN A 223 22.16 -15.81 -0.89
CA ASN A 223 22.22 -16.99 -1.74
C ASN A 223 22.78 -18.14 -0.89
N ILE A 224 22.00 -19.19 -0.68
CA ILE A 224 22.41 -20.32 0.16
C ILE A 224 23.50 -21.17 -0.50
N ILE A 225 23.68 -21.09 -1.82
CA ILE A 225 24.67 -21.87 -2.57
C ILE A 225 26.02 -21.17 -2.50
N THR A 226 26.06 -19.86 -2.75
CA THR A 226 27.32 -19.10 -2.83
C THR A 226 27.66 -18.33 -1.55
N GLY A 227 26.72 -18.21 -0.62
CA GLY A 227 26.84 -17.33 0.54
C GLY A 227 26.71 -15.85 0.21
N GLU A 228 26.50 -15.47 -1.06
CA GLU A 228 26.40 -14.07 -1.49
C GLU A 228 25.26 -13.35 -0.75
N LYS A 229 25.57 -12.20 -0.15
CA LYS A 229 24.60 -11.37 0.57
C LYS A 229 24.29 -10.10 -0.21
N LYS A 230 23.00 -9.79 -0.36
CA LYS A 230 22.53 -8.54 -0.97
C LYS A 230 21.48 -7.88 -0.08
N GLN A 231 21.56 -6.56 0.04
CA GLN A 231 20.49 -5.77 0.65
C GLN A 231 19.28 -5.70 -0.29
N GLY A 232 18.09 -5.96 0.25
CA GLY A 232 16.81 -6.01 -0.44
C GLY A 232 16.24 -7.42 -0.61
N ILE A 233 15.12 -7.50 -1.33
CA ILE A 233 14.55 -8.76 -1.80
C ILE A 233 15.16 -9.09 -3.16
N TRP A 234 15.96 -10.14 -3.16
CA TRP A 234 16.49 -10.78 -4.36
C TRP A 234 15.93 -12.19 -4.48
N VAL A 235 15.94 -12.72 -5.68
CA VAL A 235 15.64 -14.10 -6.00
C VAL A 235 16.84 -14.72 -6.70
N VAL A 236 16.97 -16.04 -6.60
CA VAL A 236 17.99 -16.77 -7.35
C VAL A 236 17.61 -16.71 -8.83
N SER A 237 18.57 -16.43 -9.72
CA SER A 237 18.32 -16.45 -11.16
C SER A 237 17.95 -17.86 -11.61
N GLU A 238 16.91 -17.98 -12.42
CA GLU A 238 16.47 -19.27 -12.97
C GLU A 238 17.46 -19.80 -14.02
N SER A 239 18.22 -18.90 -14.66
CA SER A 239 19.27 -19.25 -15.62
C SER A 239 20.61 -19.55 -14.97
N ASP A 240 20.83 -19.10 -13.74
CA ASP A 240 22.10 -19.27 -13.02
C ASP A 240 21.86 -19.26 -11.50
N PRO A 241 21.80 -20.42 -10.84
CA PRO A 241 21.45 -20.50 -9.42
C PRO A 241 22.53 -19.89 -8.49
N THR A 242 23.71 -19.58 -9.02
CA THR A 242 24.78 -18.92 -8.26
C THR A 242 24.57 -17.41 -8.12
N LYS A 243 23.65 -16.82 -8.89
CA LYS A 243 23.40 -15.37 -8.93
C LYS A 243 22.09 -14.98 -8.27
N LEU A 244 22.14 -13.87 -7.54
CA LEU A 244 20.95 -13.15 -7.09
C LEU A 244 20.55 -12.09 -8.12
N VAL A 245 19.29 -12.10 -8.54
CA VAL A 245 18.67 -11.11 -9.43
C VAL A 245 17.46 -10.47 -8.76
N LYS A 246 17.05 -9.28 -9.21
CA LYS A 246 15.82 -8.69 -8.67
C LYS A 246 14.61 -9.40 -9.27
N PRO A 247 13.50 -9.60 -8.52
CA PRO A 247 12.30 -10.34 -8.97
C PRO A 247 11.62 -9.87 -10.26
N ASN A 248 12.05 -8.74 -10.84
CA ASN A 248 11.52 -8.17 -12.07
C ASN A 248 12.60 -7.90 -13.12
N ASP A 249 13.84 -8.35 -12.88
CA ASP A 249 14.79 -8.49 -13.98
C ASP A 249 14.28 -9.62 -14.87
N LYS A 250 14.44 -9.47 -16.19
CA LYS A 250 13.91 -10.44 -17.17
C LYS A 250 14.39 -11.88 -16.94
N ASP A 251 15.48 -12.03 -16.20
CA ASP A 251 16.11 -13.30 -15.84
C ASP A 251 15.53 -13.97 -14.57
N ALA A 252 14.59 -13.31 -13.89
CA ALA A 252 13.94 -13.81 -12.68
C ALA A 252 12.63 -14.60 -12.93
N LEU A 253 12.15 -14.69 -14.18
CA LEU A 253 10.81 -15.21 -14.55
C LEU A 253 10.77 -15.99 -15.89
N LYS A 254 11.82 -16.73 -16.26
CA LYS A 254 11.87 -17.56 -17.49
C LYS A 254 11.58 -19.06 -17.29
#